data_AF-A0A804HM11-F1
#
_entry.id   AF-A0A804HM11-F1
#
_cell.length_a   1.000
_cell.length_b   1.000
_cell.length_c   1.000
_cell.angle_alpha   90.00
_cell.angle_beta   90.00
_cell.angle_gamma   90.00
#
_symmetry.space_group_name_H-M   'P 1'
#
loop_
_entity.id
_entity.type
_entity.pdbx_description
1 polymer ?
#
loop_
_entity_poly.entity_id
_entity_poly.type
_entity_poly.pdbx_seq_one_letter_code
_entity_poly.pdbx_strand_id
1 'polypeptide(L)'
;MSRLWEEAIQKWYTDSHTSHLDYLNLAETTKPTKKELAHNISVIYDRTCLSSRVNLRNFKLLLEENHNLEKRIRNLESSVKTLSSLFIENKPLTQSEVQKLVLEISKQPKLIEEEALRLSQNLDQKLQRIEILLSKIEKQIFG
;
A
#
# COMPACT_ATOMS: atom_id res chain seq x y z
N MET A 1 15.42 -4.24 25.83
CA MET A 1 16.49 -3.32 26.26
C MET A 1 17.63 -4.14 26.84
N SER A 2 18.89 -3.73 26.64
CA SER A 2 20.03 -4.53 27.14
C SER A 2 20.19 -4.28 28.64
N ARG A 3 20.13 -5.35 29.44
CA ARG A 3 20.42 -5.38 30.89
C ARG A 3 21.70 -4.61 31.25
N LEU A 4 22.68 -4.62 30.33
CA LEU A 4 23.95 -3.91 30.44
C LEU A 4 23.80 -2.39 30.56
N TRP A 5 22.77 -1.79 29.94
CA TRP A 5 22.55 -0.34 29.99
C TRP A 5 21.90 0.10 31.30
N GLU A 6 20.95 -0.70 31.81
CA GLU A 6 20.36 -0.48 33.13
C GLU A 6 21.41 -0.68 34.22
N GLU A 7 22.25 -1.72 34.11
CA GLU A 7 23.40 -1.94 34.97
C GLU A 7 24.42 -0.78 34.88
N ALA A 8 24.68 -0.22 33.70
CA ALA A 8 25.60 0.91 33.54
C ALA A 8 25.06 2.22 34.15
N ILE A 9 23.76 2.47 34.06
CA ILE A 9 23.12 3.63 34.71
C ILE A 9 23.13 3.44 36.23
N GLN A 10 22.76 2.25 36.70
CA GLN A 10 22.76 1.94 38.13
C GLN A 10 24.17 2.06 38.70
N LYS A 11 25.16 1.47 38.03
CA LYS A 11 26.58 1.58 38.40
C LYS A 11 27.08 3.02 38.40
N TRP A 12 26.61 3.86 37.48
CA TRP A 12 26.92 5.29 37.54
C TRP A 12 26.32 5.96 38.78
N TYR A 13 25.07 5.67 39.16
CA TYR A 13 24.51 6.20 40.41
C TYR A 13 25.24 5.69 41.66
N THR A 14 25.73 4.44 41.66
CA THR A 14 26.37 3.81 42.83
C THR A 14 27.86 4.15 42.97
N ASP A 15 28.61 4.20 41.87
CA ASP A 15 30.08 4.29 41.87
C ASP A 15 30.61 5.67 41.46
N SER A 16 29.79 6.52 40.83
CA SER A 16 30.19 7.87 40.48
C SER A 16 30.36 8.71 41.76
N HIS A 17 31.43 9.50 41.83
CA HIS A 17 31.64 10.56 42.83
C HIS A 17 30.61 11.72 42.69
N THR A 18 29.40 11.45 42.22
CA THR A 18 28.28 12.42 42.11
C THR A 18 27.56 12.64 43.45
N SER A 19 28.22 12.34 44.56
CA SER A 19 27.61 12.29 45.89
C SER A 19 27.13 13.64 46.44
N HIS A 20 27.36 14.75 45.75
CA HIS A 20 26.70 16.03 46.07
C HIS A 20 26.32 16.80 44.80
N LEU A 21 25.21 16.40 44.16
CA LEU A 21 24.56 17.17 43.09
C LEU A 21 23.86 18.43 43.59
N ASP A 22 23.96 18.72 44.88
CA ASP A 22 23.41 19.93 45.48
C ASP A 22 24.20 21.13 45.00
N TYR A 23 23.49 22.02 44.31
CA TYR A 23 24.04 23.27 43.84
C TYR A 23 24.20 24.20 45.02
N LEU A 24 25.39 24.77 45.22
CA LEU A 24 25.61 25.78 46.24
C LEU A 24 24.97 27.09 45.79
N ASN A 25 24.08 27.66 46.60
CA ASN A 25 23.55 29.00 46.33
C ASN A 25 24.61 30.05 46.73
N LEU A 26 25.34 30.54 45.73
CA LEU A 26 26.41 31.53 45.91
C LEU A 26 25.96 32.97 45.58
N ALA A 27 24.65 33.19 45.35
CA ALA A 27 24.13 34.48 44.86
C ALA A 27 24.32 35.63 45.87
N GLU A 28 24.23 35.33 47.16
CA GLU A 28 24.41 36.31 48.25
C GLU A 28 25.84 36.29 48.82
N THR A 29 26.70 35.40 48.32
CA THR A 29 28.08 35.25 48.78
C THR A 29 28.95 36.33 48.14
N THR A 30 29.45 37.27 48.95
CA THR A 30 30.20 38.45 48.46
C THR A 30 31.51 38.11 47.75
N LYS A 31 32.13 36.95 48.05
CA LYS A 31 33.31 36.39 47.34
C LYS A 31 33.35 34.86 47.44
N PRO A 32 32.68 34.12 46.54
CA PRO A 32 32.74 32.66 46.55
C PRO A 32 34.17 32.18 46.27
N THR A 33 34.56 31.13 46.97
CA THR A 33 35.87 30.50 46.83
C THR A 33 35.96 29.71 45.52
N LYS A 34 37.19 29.53 45.02
CA LYS A 34 37.44 28.72 43.81
C LYS A 34 36.91 27.28 43.95
N LYS A 35 36.91 26.72 45.16
CA LYS A 35 36.38 25.38 45.45
C LYS A 35 34.86 25.33 45.28
N GLU A 36 34.14 26.34 45.78
CA GLU A 36 32.67 26.41 45.66
C GLU A 36 32.23 26.62 44.20
N LEU A 37 32.95 27.45 43.45
CA LEU A 37 32.71 27.61 42.01
C LEU A 37 33.00 26.32 41.24
N ALA A 38 34.13 25.66 41.52
CA ALA A 38 34.48 24.39 40.90
C ALA A 38 33.46 23.29 41.20
N HIS A 39 32.90 23.25 42.41
CA HIS A 39 31.80 22.36 42.79
C HIS A 39 30.57 22.57 41.91
N ASN A 40 30.07 23.81 41.82
CA ASN A 40 28.90 24.12 40.98
C ASN A 40 29.12 23.81 39.49
N ILE A 41 30.33 24.04 38.98
CA ILE A 41 30.70 23.67 37.60
C ILE A 41 30.66 22.15 37.42
N SER A 42 31.20 21.38 38.38
CA SER A 42 31.14 19.91 38.35
C SER A 42 29.69 19.42 38.36
N VAL A 43 28.83 19.99 39.21
CA VAL A 43 27.41 19.66 39.26
C VAL A 43 26.70 19.94 37.93
N ILE A 44 26.99 21.09 37.29
CA ILE A 44 26.44 21.41 35.96
C ILE A 44 26.91 20.40 34.91
N TYR A 45 28.19 20.05 34.92
CA TYR A 45 28.77 19.08 34.01
C TYR A 45 28.09 17.71 34.15
N ASP A 46 27.98 17.20 35.37
CA ASP A 46 27.36 15.89 35.64
C ASP A 46 25.89 15.87 35.23
N ARG A 47 25.12 16.93 35.54
CA ARG A 47 23.72 17.07 35.12
C ARG A 47 23.59 17.12 33.59
N THR A 48 24.50 17.82 32.92
CA THR A 48 24.52 17.93 31.45
C THR A 48 24.85 16.58 30.81
N CYS A 49 25.83 15.85 31.35
CA CYS A 49 26.19 14.51 30.91
C CYS A 49 25.03 13.53 31.07
N LEU A 50 24.35 13.54 32.22
CA LEU A 50 23.16 12.72 32.46
C LEU A 50 22.03 13.06 31.48
N SER A 51 21.71 14.34 31.34
CA SER A 51 20.72 14.84 30.38
C SER A 51 21.04 14.37 28.96
N SER A 52 22.30 14.47 28.55
CA SER A 52 22.76 14.02 27.23
C SER A 52 22.55 12.52 27.02
N ARG A 53 22.87 11.69 28.02
CA ARG A 53 22.64 10.23 27.95
C ARG A 53 21.16 9.87 27.86
N VAL A 54 20.31 10.53 28.64
CA VAL A 54 18.86 10.32 28.60
C VAL A 54 18.29 10.75 27.25
N ASN A 55 18.70 11.92 26.74
CA ASN A 55 18.27 12.43 25.45
C ASN A 55 18.69 11.50 24.31
N LEU A 56 19.94 11.01 24.30
CA LEU A 56 20.39 10.04 23.30
C LEU A 56 19.55 8.77 23.29
N ARG A 57 19.14 8.26 24.46
CA ARG A 57 18.21 7.12 24.54
C ARG A 57 16.86 7.46 23.94
N ASN A 58 16.28 8.61 24.29
CA ASN A 58 14.99 9.03 23.77
C ASN A 58 15.02 9.22 22.26
N PHE A 59 16.07 9.86 21.72
CA PHE A 59 16.24 10.02 20.28
C PHE A 59 16.38 8.67 19.57
N LYS A 60 17.10 7.71 20.15
CA LYS A 60 17.17 6.35 19.59
C LYS A 60 15.80 5.68 19.52
N LEU A 61 15.01 5.75 20.58
CA LEU A 61 13.66 5.18 20.61
C LEU A 61 12.75 5.82 19.56
N LEU A 62 12.79 7.15 19.44
CA LEU A 62 12.03 7.88 18.42
C LEU A 62 12.45 7.48 17.00
N LEU A 63 13.75 7.29 16.74
CA LEU A 63 14.25 6.83 15.45
C LEU A 63 13.77 5.41 15.13
N GLU A 64 13.82 4.50 16.09
CA GLU A 64 13.34 3.12 15.93
C GLU A 64 11.83 3.08 15.65
N GLU A 65 11.04 3.88 16.36
CA GLU A 65 9.60 4.00 16.14
C GLU A 65 9.28 4.60 14.77
N ASN A 66 9.98 5.66 14.38
CA ASN A 66 9.80 6.29 13.08
C ASN A 66 10.12 5.31 11.93
N HIS A 67 11.22 4.56 12.05
CA HIS A 67 11.55 3.52 11.08
C HIS A 67 10.48 2.43 10.97
N ASN A 68 9.89 2.02 12.10
CA ASN A 68 8.79 1.05 12.11
C ASN A 68 7.52 1.62 11.45
N LEU A 69 7.17 2.88 11.74
CA LEU A 69 6.05 3.57 11.12
C LEU A 69 6.22 3.68 9.60
N GLU A 70 7.40 4.08 9.12
CA GLU A 70 7.70 4.11 7.70
C GLU A 70 7.54 2.73 7.04
N LYS A 71 8.00 1.66 7.70
CA LYS A 71 7.83 0.29 7.20
C LYS A 71 6.35 -0.09 7.10
N ARG A 72 5.55 0.29 8.10
CA ARG A 72 4.09 0.06 8.09
C ARG A 72 3.41 0.83 6.96
N ILE A 73 3.79 2.09 6.73
CA ILE A 73 3.28 2.91 5.63
C ILE A 73 3.60 2.23 4.29
N ARG A 74 4.85 1.84 4.04
CA ARG A 74 5.24 1.15 2.79
C ARG A 74 4.43 -0.14 2.56
N ASN A 75 4.18 -0.91 3.62
CA ASN A 75 3.38 -2.13 3.53
C ASN A 75 1.89 -1.85 3.27
N LEU A 76 1.34 -0.77 3.84
CA LEU A 76 -0.04 -0.36 3.59
C LEU A 76 -0.20 0.16 2.17
N GLU A 77 0.74 0.98 1.70
CA GLU A 77 0.76 1.48 0.32
C GLU A 77 0.80 0.35 -0.70
N SER A 78 1.66 -0.67 -0.47
CA SER A 78 1.70 -1.84 -1.36
C SER A 78 0.38 -2.62 -1.31
N SER A 79 -0.19 -2.83 -0.12
CA SER A 79 -1.48 -3.51 0.05
C SER A 79 -2.63 -2.78 -0.66
N VAL A 80 -2.69 -1.45 -0.52
CA VAL A 80 -3.69 -0.61 -1.20
C VAL A 80 -3.52 -0.67 -2.71
N LYS A 81 -2.28 -0.66 -3.20
CA LYS A 81 -1.99 -0.80 -4.65
C LYS A 81 -2.50 -2.14 -5.18
N THR A 82 -2.22 -3.24 -4.48
CA THR A 82 -2.70 -4.58 -4.84
C THR A 82 -4.22 -4.67 -4.77
N LEU A 83 -4.85 -4.11 -3.72
CA LEU A 83 -6.31 -4.12 -3.60
C LEU A 83 -6.96 -3.30 -4.71
N SER A 84 -6.36 -2.16 -5.07
CA SER A 84 -6.83 -1.30 -6.16
C SER A 84 -6.74 -2.00 -7.51
N SER A 85 -5.64 -2.74 -7.79
CA SER A 85 -5.55 -3.52 -9.03
C SER A 85 -6.58 -4.63 -9.09
N LEU A 86 -6.75 -5.39 -7.99
CA LEU A 86 -7.77 -6.44 -7.89
C LEU A 86 -9.19 -5.89 -8.05
N PHE A 87 -9.48 -4.71 -7.48
CA PHE A 87 -10.78 -4.06 -7.61
C PHE A 87 -11.07 -3.65 -9.06
N ILE A 88 -10.07 -3.15 -9.78
CA ILE A 88 -10.21 -2.80 -11.21
C ILE A 88 -10.41 -4.07 -12.04
N GLU A 89 -9.62 -5.12 -11.81
CA GLU A 89 -9.72 -6.40 -12.52
C GLU A 89 -11.07 -7.09 -12.29
N ASN A 90 -11.58 -7.05 -11.06
CA ASN A 90 -12.84 -7.69 -10.67
C ASN A 90 -14.00 -6.69 -10.62
N LYS A 91 -13.88 -5.54 -11.29
CA LYS A 91 -14.91 -4.52 -11.25
C LYS A 91 -16.20 -5.10 -11.85
N PRO A 92 -17.28 -5.24 -11.05
CA PRO A 92 -18.51 -5.77 -11.58
C PRO A 92 -19.08 -4.80 -12.62
N LEU A 93 -19.70 -5.36 -13.66
CA LEU A 93 -20.41 -4.58 -14.66
C LEU A 93 -21.50 -3.75 -13.96
N THR A 94 -21.57 -2.48 -14.32
CA THR A 94 -22.63 -1.59 -13.85
C THR A 94 -23.98 -2.02 -14.43
N GLN A 95 -25.07 -1.67 -13.75
CA GLN A 95 -26.43 -1.99 -14.21
C GLN A 95 -26.68 -1.51 -15.66
N SER A 96 -26.16 -0.35 -16.03
CA SER A 96 -26.25 0.19 -17.39
C SER A 96 -25.49 -0.66 -18.40
N GLU A 97 -24.28 -1.14 -18.06
CA GLU A 97 -23.49 -2.01 -18.94
C GLU A 97 -24.18 -3.37 -19.13
N VAL A 98 -24.73 -3.94 -18.06
CA VAL A 98 -25.52 -5.17 -18.13
C VAL A 98 -26.77 -4.98 -19.00
N GLN A 99 -27.51 -3.88 -18.83
CA GLN A 99 -28.70 -3.59 -19.64
C GLN A 99 -28.38 -3.45 -21.13
N LYS A 100 -27.28 -2.75 -21.47
CA LYS A 100 -26.81 -2.65 -22.86
C LYS A 100 -26.45 -4.01 -23.44
N LEU A 101 -25.71 -4.82 -22.67
CA LEU A 101 -25.31 -6.16 -23.11
C LEU A 101 -26.53 -7.07 -23.33
N VAL A 102 -27.51 -7.04 -22.43
CA VAL A 102 -28.77 -7.79 -22.58
C VAL A 102 -29.53 -7.33 -23.83
N LEU A 103 -29.59 -6.03 -24.11
CA LEU A 103 -30.21 -5.51 -25.31
C LEU A 103 -29.49 -5.98 -26.59
N GLU A 104 -28.16 -5.98 -26.61
CA GLU A 104 -27.39 -6.51 -27.75
C GLU A 104 -27.60 -8.01 -27.94
N ILE A 105 -27.52 -8.80 -26.86
CA ILE A 105 -27.78 -10.24 -26.90
C ILE A 105 -29.18 -10.53 -27.42
N SER A 106 -30.19 -9.75 -27.00
CA SER A 106 -31.58 -9.94 -27.46
C SER A 106 -31.78 -9.67 -28.96
N LYS A 107 -30.87 -8.92 -29.60
CA LYS A 107 -30.92 -8.63 -31.05
C LYS A 107 -30.26 -9.72 -31.89
N GLN A 108 -29.31 -10.47 -31.34
CA GLN A 108 -28.58 -11.50 -32.08
C GLN A 108 -29.48 -12.58 -32.70
N PRO A 109 -30.50 -13.13 -32.01
CA PRO A 109 -31.38 -14.14 -32.60
C PRO A 109 -32.10 -13.65 -33.86
N LYS A 110 -32.55 -12.39 -33.88
CA LYS A 110 -33.26 -11.81 -35.03
C LYS A 110 -32.36 -11.69 -36.26
N LEU A 111 -31.11 -11.29 -36.05
CA LEU A 111 -30.13 -11.20 -37.13
C LEU A 111 -29.81 -12.59 -37.71
N ILE A 112 -29.69 -13.60 -36.85
CA ILE A 112 -29.47 -14.99 -37.29
C ILE A 112 -30.68 -15.50 -38.08
N GLU A 113 -31.90 -15.22 -37.61
CA GLU A 113 -33.14 -15.63 -38.27
C GLU A 113 -33.29 -14.98 -39.66
N GLU A 114 -33.05 -13.67 -39.77
CA GLU A 114 -33.07 -12.95 -41.04
C GLU A 114 -32.03 -13.50 -42.03
N GLU A 115 -30.81 -13.78 -41.57
CA GLU A 115 -29.75 -14.32 -42.41
C GLU A 115 -30.04 -15.77 -42.83
N ALA A 116 -30.56 -16.60 -41.91
CA ALA A 116 -31.00 -17.97 -42.22
C ALA A 116 -32.13 -17.99 -43.25
N LEU A 117 -33.12 -17.09 -43.12
CA LEU A 117 -34.20 -16.95 -44.09
C LEU A 117 -33.67 -16.54 -45.47
N ARG A 118 -32.78 -15.54 -45.53
CA ARG A 118 -32.14 -15.09 -46.77
C ARG A 118 -31.35 -16.21 -47.43
N LEU A 119 -30.63 -17.02 -46.65
CA LEU A 119 -29.85 -18.14 -47.14
C LEU A 119 -30.75 -19.24 -47.71
N SER A 120 -31.84 -19.55 -47.01
CA SER A 120 -32.85 -20.53 -47.45
C SER A 120 -33.48 -20.13 -48.78
N GLN A 121 -33.90 -18.88 -48.93
CA GLN A 121 -34.45 -18.36 -50.19
C GLN A 121 -33.44 -18.43 -51.34
N ASN A 122 -32.17 -18.09 -51.08
CA ASN A 122 -31.12 -18.21 -52.09
C ASN A 122 -30.85 -19.66 -52.49
N LEU A 123 -30.89 -20.58 -51.53
CA LEU A 123 -30.73 -22.01 -51.79
C LEU A 123 -31.87 -22.52 -52.68
N ASP A 124 -33.10 -22.14 -52.36
CA ASP A 124 -34.29 -22.56 -53.09
C ASP A 124 -34.26 -22.06 -54.55
N GLN A 125 -33.88 -20.80 -54.77
CA GLN A 125 -33.66 -20.26 -56.12
C GLN A 125 -32.58 -21.01 -56.90
N LYS A 126 -31.48 -21.39 -56.23
CA LYS A 126 -30.41 -22.17 -56.86
C LYS A 126 -30.86 -23.60 -57.19
N LEU A 127 -31.62 -24.24 -56.31
CA LEU A 127 -32.19 -25.57 -56.54
C LEU A 127 -33.15 -25.58 -57.72
N GLN A 128 -34.10 -24.64 -57.76
CA GLN A 128 -35.02 -24.48 -58.90
C GLN A 128 -34.25 -24.28 -60.23
N ARG A 129 -33.17 -23.51 -60.20
CA ARG A 129 -32.33 -23.30 -61.38
C ARG A 129 -31.63 -24.59 -61.82
N ILE A 130 -31.15 -25.40 -60.89
CA ILE A 130 -30.56 -26.72 -61.16
C ILE A 130 -31.62 -27.68 -61.72
N GLU A 131 -32.83 -27.71 -61.13
CA GLU A 131 -33.94 -28.53 -61.62
C GLU A 131 -34.30 -28.20 -63.07
N ILE A 132 -34.42 -26.91 -63.41
CA ILE A 132 -34.69 -26.47 -64.79
C ILE A 132 -33.57 -26.92 -65.74
N LEU A 133 -32.30 -26.81 -65.32
CA LEU A 133 -31.16 -27.25 -66.13
C LEU A 133 -31.16 -28.78 -66.32
N LEU A 134 -31.45 -29.54 -65.27
CA LEU A 134 -31.59 -31.00 -65.33
C LEU A 134 -32.72 -31.40 -66.27
N SER A 135 -33.91 -30.81 -66.15
CA SER A 135 -35.03 -31.09 -67.06
C SER A 135 -34.73 -30.73 -68.52
N LYS A 136 -33.91 -29.70 -68.76
CA LYS A 136 -33.45 -29.36 -70.13
C LYS A 136 -32.49 -30.41 -70.67
N ILE A 137 -31.54 -30.86 -69.85
CA ILE A 137 -30.58 -31.92 -70.22
C ILE A 137 -31.33 -33.23 -70.46
N GLU A 138 -32.26 -33.59 -69.59
CA GLU A 138 -33.08 -34.79 -69.71
C GLU A 138 -33.90 -34.78 -71.02
N LYS A 139 -34.48 -33.63 -71.38
CA LYS A 139 -35.15 -33.44 -72.68
C LYS A 139 -34.21 -33.49 -73.89
N GLN A 140 -32.94 -33.11 -73.75
CA GLN A 140 -31.95 -33.20 -74.83
C GLN A 140 -31.34 -34.59 -75.00
N ILE A 141 -31.34 -35.40 -73.94
CA ILE A 141 -30.77 -36.75 -73.94
C ILE A 141 -31.85 -37.81 -74.29
N PHE A 142 -33.09 -37.61 -73.85
CA PHE A 142 -34.18 -38.60 -73.99
C PHE A 142 -35.34 -38.15 -74.89
N GLY A 143 -35.32 -36.92 -75.41
CA GLY A 143 -36.27 -36.42 -76.43
C GLY A 143 -35.62 -36.34 -77.79
#